data_AF-A0A3E0P232-F1
#
_entry.id   AF-A0A3E0P232-F1
#
_cell.length_a   1.000
_cell.length_b   1.000
_cell.length_c   1.000
_cell.angle_alpha   90.00
_cell.angle_beta   90.00
_cell.angle_gamma   90.00
#
_symmetry.space_group_name_H-M   'P 1'
#
loop_
_entity.id
_entity.type
_entity.pdbx_description
1 polymer ?
#
loop_
_entity_poly.entity_id
_entity_poly.type
_entity_poly.pdbx_seq_one_letter_code
_entity_poly.pdbx_strand_id
1 'polypeptide(L)'
;MAFMFERLEVYQKAVALASEVAALTEAFPRGYYFLTDQLNRAALSIATNLAEGNGRFTKPDRKNSLIARGSVQECVPLLEVAYRRGLLDEVKHTAMRSELESIAKMIRGLINGLENRQE
;
A
#
# COMPACT_ATOMS: atom_id res chain seq x y z
N MET A 1 -7.24 -19.40 16.64
CA MET A 1 -6.39 -18.19 16.68
C MET A 1 -6.94 -17.23 15.62
N ALA A 2 -7.38 -16.04 15.98
CA ALA A 2 -7.89 -15.06 15.00
C ALA A 2 -6.73 -14.18 14.51
N PHE A 3 -6.71 -13.85 13.22
CA PHE A 3 -5.72 -12.96 12.62
C PHE A 3 -6.02 -11.50 13.02
N MET A 4 -5.41 -11.00 14.10
CA MET A 4 -5.75 -9.69 14.67
C MET A 4 -5.53 -8.51 13.71
N PHE A 5 -4.58 -8.62 12.79
CA PHE A 5 -4.32 -7.60 11.77
C PHE A 5 -5.50 -7.36 10.83
N GLU A 6 -6.40 -8.33 10.65
CA GLU A 6 -7.59 -8.18 9.79
C GLU A 6 -8.56 -7.11 10.32
N ARG A 7 -8.46 -6.75 11.61
CA ARG A 7 -9.25 -5.68 12.23
C ARG A 7 -8.70 -4.28 11.95
N LEU A 8 -7.50 -4.16 11.39
CA LEU A 8 -6.91 -2.87 11.08
C LEU A 8 -7.53 -2.31 9.81
N GLU A 9 -8.17 -1.16 9.92
CA GLU A 9 -8.78 -0.49 8.77
C GLU A 9 -7.75 -0.21 7.66
N VAL A 10 -6.52 0.18 8.03
CA VAL A 10 -5.45 0.42 7.06
C VAL A 10 -5.01 -0.85 6.34
N TYR A 11 -5.10 -2.02 6.99
CA TYR A 11 -4.83 -3.30 6.33
C TYR A 11 -5.93 -3.61 5.31
N GLN A 12 -7.20 -3.45 5.68
CA GLN A 12 -8.33 -3.68 4.78
C GLN A 12 -8.24 -2.78 3.54
N LYS A 13 -7.91 -1.50 3.73
CA LYS A 13 -7.65 -0.55 2.64
C LYS A 13 -6.46 -0.94 1.77
N ALA A 14 -5.36 -1.39 2.38
CA ALA A 14 -4.19 -1.86 1.63
C ALA A 14 -4.52 -3.10 0.76
N VAL A 15 -5.33 -4.04 1.26
CA VAL A 15 -5.80 -5.20 0.49
C VAL A 15 -6.70 -4.76 -0.66
N ALA A 16 -7.64 -3.84 -0.41
CA ALA A 16 -8.51 -3.29 -1.45
C ALA A 16 -7.70 -2.59 -2.55
N LEU A 17 -6.73 -1.75 -2.17
CA LEU A 17 -5.82 -1.09 -3.10
C LEU A 17 -5.02 -2.11 -3.92
N ALA A 18 -4.47 -3.16 -3.29
CA ALA A 18 -3.72 -4.19 -4.01
C ALA A 18 -4.59 -4.94 -5.04
N SER A 19 -5.85 -5.22 -4.69
CA SER A 19 -6.81 -5.82 -5.62
C SER A 19 -7.15 -4.89 -6.78
N GLU A 20 -7.32 -3.59 -6.52
CA GLU A 20 -7.60 -2.59 -7.55
C GLU A 20 -6.40 -2.40 -8.50
N VAL A 21 -5.18 -2.36 -7.95
CA VAL A 21 -3.94 -2.33 -8.73
C VAL A 21 -3.82 -3.56 -9.63
N ALA A 22 -4.09 -4.75 -9.10
CA ALA A 22 -4.05 -5.97 -9.90
C ALA A 22 -5.01 -5.89 -11.09
N ALA A 23 -6.28 -5.56 -10.84
CA ALA A 23 -7.30 -5.39 -11.87
C ALA A 23 -6.94 -4.29 -12.89
N LEU A 24 -6.36 -3.18 -12.44
CA LEU A 24 -5.87 -2.12 -13.32
C LEU A 24 -4.78 -2.64 -14.27
N THR A 25 -3.79 -3.34 -13.72
CA THR A 25 -2.61 -3.77 -14.49
C THR A 25 -2.90 -4.96 -15.41
N GLU A 26 -3.94 -5.75 -15.15
CA GLU A 26 -4.43 -6.79 -16.08
C GLU A 26 -4.89 -6.19 -17.42
N ALA A 27 -5.35 -4.94 -17.42
CA ALA A 27 -5.77 -4.23 -18.63
C ALA A 27 -4.60 -3.60 -19.41
N PHE A 28 -3.37 -3.64 -18.89
CA PHE A 28 -2.23 -3.04 -19.59
C PHE A 28 -1.87 -3.85 -20.85
N PRO A 29 -1.55 -3.18 -21.96
CA PRO A 29 -1.14 -3.88 -23.18
C PRO A 29 0.23 -4.54 -23.00
N ARG A 30 0.57 -5.46 -23.92
CA ARG A 30 1.89 -6.09 -23.94
C ARG A 30 3.00 -5.04 -24.02
N GLY A 31 4.10 -5.27 -23.29
CA GLY A 31 5.26 -4.38 -23.24
C GLY A 31 5.43 -3.62 -21.90
N TYR A 32 4.44 -3.67 -21.01
CA TYR A 32 4.49 -2.99 -19.70
C TYR A 32 4.74 -3.92 -18.50
N TYR A 33 5.26 -5.13 -18.72
CA TYR A 33 5.52 -6.11 -17.66
C TYR A 33 6.34 -5.52 -16.49
N PHE A 34 7.34 -4.69 -16.78
CA PHE A 34 8.16 -4.04 -15.76
C PHE A 34 7.34 -3.15 -14.82
N LEU A 35 6.32 -2.47 -15.35
CA LEU A 35 5.47 -1.56 -14.60
C LEU A 35 4.38 -2.33 -13.84
N THR A 36 3.79 -3.32 -14.51
CA THR A 36 2.84 -4.26 -13.89
C THR A 36 3.46 -4.97 -12.68
N ASP A 37 4.67 -5.54 -12.82
CA ASP A 37 5.35 -6.24 -11.72
C ASP A 37 5.64 -5.30 -10.55
N GLN A 38 6.26 -4.14 -10.82
CA GLN A 38 6.62 -3.20 -9.77
C GLN A 38 5.39 -2.66 -9.03
N LEU A 39 4.33 -2.30 -9.75
CA LEU A 39 3.14 -1.72 -9.14
C LEU A 39 2.39 -2.77 -8.29
N ASN A 40 2.22 -3.99 -8.78
CA ASN A 40 1.59 -5.07 -8.00
C ASN A 40 2.40 -5.42 -6.76
N ARG A 41 3.73 -5.55 -6.89
CA ARG A 41 4.59 -5.88 -5.75
C ARG A 41 4.60 -4.78 -4.70
N ALA A 42 4.67 -3.51 -5.11
CA ALA A 42 4.59 -2.39 -4.20
C ALA A 42 3.23 -2.37 -3.47
N ALA A 43 2.11 -2.51 -4.18
CA ALA A 43 0.78 -2.50 -3.57
C ALA A 43 0.57 -3.67 -2.59
N LEU A 44 0.96 -4.90 -2.98
CA LEU A 44 0.89 -6.09 -2.13
C LEU A 44 1.77 -5.94 -0.88
N SER A 45 2.97 -5.37 -1.03
CA SER A 45 3.92 -5.16 0.06
C SER A 45 3.34 -4.33 1.21
N ILE A 46 2.43 -3.39 0.91
CA ILE A 46 1.76 -2.60 1.95
C ILE A 46 0.96 -3.52 2.88
N ALA A 47 0.11 -4.38 2.31
CA ALA A 47 -0.75 -5.27 3.08
C ALA A 47 0.04 -6.36 3.81
N THR A 48 1.04 -6.97 3.16
CA THR A 48 1.83 -8.05 3.75
C THR A 48 2.68 -7.55 4.93
N ASN A 49 3.30 -6.37 4.82
CA ASN A 49 4.04 -5.78 5.93
C ASN A 49 3.12 -5.36 7.10
N LEU A 50 1.92 -4.83 6.81
CA LEU A 50 0.95 -4.53 7.87
C LEU A 50 0.48 -5.78 8.62
N ALA A 51 0.31 -6.90 7.91
CA ALA A 51 -0.04 -8.18 8.53
C ALA A 51 1.11 -8.75 9.37
N GLU A 52 2.34 -8.73 8.85
CA GLU A 52 3.53 -9.23 9.54
C GLU A 52 3.81 -8.43 10.82
N GLY A 53 3.65 -7.11 10.76
CA GLY A 53 3.87 -6.20 11.89
C GLY A 53 2.74 -6.06 12.89
N ASN A 54 1.62 -6.78 12.81
CA ASN A 54 0.52 -6.61 13.78
C ASN A 54 0.15 -7.87 14.55
N GLY A 55 1.11 -8.78 14.69
CA GLY A 55 0.97 -9.94 15.57
C GLY A 55 1.09 -9.61 17.07
N ARG A 56 1.84 -8.56 17.47
CA ARG A 56 2.22 -8.35 18.88
C ARG A 56 2.32 -6.88 19.37
N PHE A 57 2.18 -5.88 18.50
CA PHE A 57 2.30 -4.44 18.82
C PHE A 57 3.58 -4.05 19.60
N THR A 58 4.74 -4.54 19.16
CA THR A 58 6.05 -4.36 19.79
C THR A 58 7.01 -3.49 18.97
N LYS A 59 8.19 -3.10 19.49
CA LYS A 59 9.20 -2.32 18.74
C LYS A 59 9.55 -2.89 17.34
N PRO A 60 9.68 -4.22 17.14
CA PRO A 60 9.86 -4.83 15.82
C PRO A 60 8.77 -4.47 14.79
N ASP A 61 7.53 -4.28 15.24
CA ASP A 61 6.37 -4.00 14.38
C ASP A 61 6.42 -2.61 13.72
N ARG A 62 7.14 -1.67 14.34
CA ARG A 62 7.42 -0.35 13.76
C ARG A 62 8.21 -0.48 12.46
N LYS A 63 9.14 -1.45 12.36
CA LYS A 63 9.92 -1.67 11.13
C LYS A 63 9.01 -2.02 9.96
N ASN A 64 8.06 -2.94 10.16
CA ASN A 64 7.14 -3.36 9.11
C ASN A 64 6.19 -2.22 8.71
N SER A 65 5.74 -1.41 9.67
CA SER A 65 4.98 -0.19 9.36
C SER A 65 5.78 0.83 8.53
N LEU A 66 7.09 0.96 8.77
CA LEU A 66 7.97 1.81 7.94
C LEU A 66 8.15 1.26 6.53
N ILE A 67 8.28 -0.07 6.37
CA ILE A 67 8.38 -0.72 5.05
C ILE A 67 7.07 -0.53 4.29
N ALA A 68 5.92 -0.77 4.93
CA ALA A 68 4.61 -0.53 4.32
C ALA A 68 4.46 0.92 3.84
N ARG A 69 4.93 1.89 4.64
CA ARG A 69 4.95 3.32 4.24
C ARG A 69 5.85 3.56 3.02
N GLY A 70 7.01 2.90 2.95
CA GLY A 70 7.90 2.95 1.79
C GLY A 70 7.21 2.44 0.53
N SER A 71 6.53 1.30 0.60
CA SER A 71 5.79 0.73 -0.52
C SER A 71 4.61 1.60 -0.99
N VAL A 72 3.94 2.33 -0.08
CA VAL A 72 2.98 3.38 -0.47
C VAL A 72 3.64 4.47 -1.31
N GLN A 73 4.83 4.93 -0.90
CA GLN A 73 5.58 5.95 -1.63
C GLN A 73 6.07 5.44 -3.00
N GLU A 74 6.39 4.16 -3.13
CA GLU A 74 6.77 3.53 -4.41
C GLU A 74 5.60 3.47 -5.40
N CYS A 75 4.36 3.27 -4.93
CA CYS A 75 3.19 3.21 -5.80
C CYS A 75 2.93 4.55 -6.53
N VAL A 76 3.20 5.69 -5.88
CA VAL A 76 2.93 7.03 -6.42
C VAL A 76 3.63 7.30 -7.75
N PRO A 77 4.98 7.19 -7.88
CA PRO A 77 5.65 7.40 -9.16
C PRO A 77 5.30 6.32 -10.19
N LEU A 78 4.98 5.09 -9.78
CA LEU A 78 4.58 4.03 -10.71
C LEU A 78 3.21 4.33 -11.35
N LEU A 79 2.24 4.80 -10.56
CA LEU A 79 0.94 5.27 -11.08
C LEU A 79 1.09 6.50 -11.98
N GLU A 80 1.95 7.45 -11.62
CA GLU A 80 2.23 8.63 -12.45
C GLU A 80 2.83 8.21 -13.81
N VAL A 81 3.77 7.25 -13.83
CA VAL A 81 4.32 6.71 -15.08
C VAL A 81 3.23 6.03 -15.90
N ALA A 82 2.37 5.21 -15.27
CA ALA A 82 1.27 4.58 -15.96
C ALA A 82 0.33 5.63 -16.59
N TYR A 83 0.03 6.71 -15.88
CA TYR A 83 -0.85 7.78 -16.35
C TYR A 83 -0.25 8.51 -17.55
N ARG A 84 1.02 8.90 -17.46
CA ARG A 84 1.75 9.54 -18.58
C ARG A 84 1.90 8.67 -19.82
N ARG A 85 1.80 7.34 -19.65
CA ARG A 85 1.81 6.36 -20.75
C ARG A 85 0.41 6.09 -21.32
N GLY A 86 -0.63 6.74 -20.79
CA GLY A 86 -2.01 6.57 -21.21
C GLY A 86 -2.62 5.23 -20.78
N LEU A 87 -2.08 4.60 -19.73
CA LEU A 87 -2.53 3.29 -19.23
C LEU A 87 -3.67 3.39 -18.21
N LEU A 88 -3.92 4.59 -17.67
CA LEU A 88 -5.07 4.92 -16.85
C LEU A 88 -5.52 6.35 -17.16
N ASP A 89 -6.81 6.61 -16.94
CA ASP A 89 -7.39 7.95 -17.06
C ASP A 89 -7.12 8.81 -15.82
N GLU A 90 -7.39 10.11 -15.93
CA GLU A 90 -7.19 11.09 -14.87
C GLU A 90 -8.06 10.80 -13.63
N VAL A 91 -9.26 10.26 -13.83
CA VAL A 91 -10.20 9.94 -12.74
C VAL A 91 -9.63 8.82 -11.86
N LYS A 92 -9.20 7.71 -12.47
CA LYS A 92 -8.54 6.60 -11.77
C LYS A 92 -7.23 7.03 -11.15
N HIS A 93 -6.43 7.81 -11.85
CA HIS A 93 -5.15 8.30 -11.33
C HIS A 93 -5.35 9.12 -10.05
N THR A 94 -6.32 10.04 -10.06
CA THR A 94 -6.65 10.88 -8.91
C THR A 94 -7.23 10.07 -7.76
N ALA A 95 -8.13 9.13 -8.04
CA ALA A 95 -8.75 8.27 -7.03
C ALA A 95 -7.72 7.39 -6.32
N MET A 96 -6.87 6.68 -7.07
CA MET A 96 -5.84 5.80 -6.49
C MET A 96 -4.77 6.59 -5.71
N ARG A 97 -4.40 7.77 -6.19
CA ARG A 97 -3.50 8.67 -5.45
C ARG A 97 -4.11 9.12 -4.12
N SER A 98 -5.40 9.46 -4.11
CA SER A 98 -6.10 9.84 -2.88
C SER A 98 -6.14 8.69 -1.87
N GLU A 99 -6.37 7.46 -2.33
CA GLU A 99 -6.35 6.29 -1.46
C GLU A 99 -4.93 6.01 -0.90
N LEU A 100 -3.88 6.15 -1.71
CA LEU A 100 -2.50 6.07 -1.24
C LEU A 100 -2.18 7.12 -0.17
N GLU A 101 -2.64 8.37 -0.34
CA GLU A 101 -2.47 9.43 0.65
C GLU A 101 -3.21 9.12 1.96
N SER A 102 -4.41 8.54 1.87
CA SER A 102 -5.18 8.07 3.03
C SER A 102 -4.43 6.98 3.80
N ILE A 103 -3.98 5.93 3.08
CA ILE A 103 -3.19 4.84 3.65
C ILE A 103 -1.90 5.37 4.28
N ALA A 104 -1.17 6.28 3.62
CA ALA A 104 0.04 6.88 4.16
C ALA A 104 -0.20 7.58 5.51
N LYS A 105 -1.30 8.33 5.64
CA LYS A 105 -1.70 9.02 6.88
C LYS A 105 -2.01 8.00 7.98
N MET A 106 -2.73 6.93 7.68
CA MET A 106 -3.07 5.89 8.64
C MET A 106 -1.82 5.13 9.13
N ILE A 107 -0.91 4.76 8.22
CA ILE A 107 0.37 4.11 8.58
C ILE A 107 1.21 5.05 9.45
N ARG A 108 1.24 6.35 9.16
CA ARG A 108 1.91 7.33 10.03
C ARG A 108 1.28 7.37 11.43
N GLY A 109 -0.04 7.29 11.54
CA GLY A 109 -0.74 7.18 12.82
C GLY A 109 -0.33 5.94 13.61
N LEU A 110 -0.20 4.78 12.94
CA LEU A 110 0.32 3.55 13.56
C LEU A 110 1.75 3.71 14.08
N ILE A 111 2.65 4.26 13.26
CA ILE A 111 4.05 4.49 13.64
C ILE A 111 4.15 5.37 14.89
N ASN A 112 3.43 6.50 14.91
CA ASN A 112 3.44 7.42 16.04
C ASN A 112 2.80 6.78 17.29
N GLY A 113 1.72 6.02 17.13
CA GLY A 113 1.08 5.31 18.24
C GLY A 113 1.94 4.18 18.86
N LEU A 114 2.96 3.69 18.15
CA LEU A 114 3.98 2.77 18.67
C LEU A 114 5.16 3.52 19.33
N GLU A 115 5.39 4.79 18.97
CA GLU A 115 6.36 5.65 19.64
C GLU A 115 5.86 6.08 21.03
N ASN A 116 4.60 6.50 21.13
CA ASN A 116 4.00 6.99 22.38
C ASN A 116 3.70 5.89 23.42
N ARG A 117 3.77 4.61 23.04
CA ARG A 117 3.62 3.47 23.97
C ARG A 117 4.95 3.06 24.64
N GLN A 118 5.99 3.88 24.46
CA GLN A 118 7.31 3.69 25.08
C GLN A 118 7.49 4.50 26.38
N GLU A 119 6.45 5.19 26.84
CA GLU A 119 6.30 5.78 28.18
C GLU A 119 5.25 5.02 28.98
#